data_AF-A0A7M2BYI9-F1
#
_entry.id   AF-A0A7M2BYI9-F1
#
_cell.length_a   1.000
_cell.length_b   1.000
_cell.length_c   1.000
_cell.angle_alpha   90.00
_cell.angle_beta   90.00
_cell.angle_gamma   90.00
#
_symmetry.space_group_name_H-M   'P 1'
#
loop_
_entity.id
_entity.type
_entity.pdbx_description
1 polymer ?
#
loop_
_entity_poly.entity_id
_entity_poly.type
_entity_poly.pdbx_seq_one_letter_code
_entity_poly.pdbx_strand_id
1 'polypeptide(L)'
;MSEDKNLQGLALWISMGLSRKGIGAEEFAQNHLPPSSRRSFYNWAAGRNAPQKAAHPILEQALGWKPGAVHRILTDGFVTEQDVFQGDEDKAAKRASELSDEELLSEMTRRMLFYRDKAEVADASVIKIDATLHEGKPESKSADKQNHGTVTALGTRRKAPQYLAARTEIPSDSSLDDSDE
;
A
#
# COMPACT_ATOMS: atom_id res chain seq x y z
N MET A 1 -5.43 0.56 -30.20
CA MET A 1 -6.04 1.82 -29.76
C MET A 1 -5.39 2.17 -28.43
N SER A 2 -4.86 3.38 -28.28
CA SER A 2 -4.40 3.89 -26.98
C SER A 2 -5.65 4.01 -26.10
N GLU A 3 -5.76 3.22 -25.03
CA GLU A 3 -6.75 3.52 -23.99
C GLU A 3 -6.31 4.83 -23.35
N ASP A 4 -6.98 5.92 -23.73
CA ASP A 4 -6.74 7.23 -23.14
C ASP A 4 -7.15 7.17 -21.68
N LYS A 5 -6.15 7.07 -20.81
CA LYS A 5 -6.34 6.96 -19.37
C LYS A 5 -6.97 8.25 -18.84
N ASN A 6 -7.98 8.12 -17.99
CA ASN A 6 -8.65 9.26 -17.36
C ASN A 6 -7.79 9.86 -16.22
N LEU A 7 -6.67 10.51 -16.59
CA LEU A 7 -5.72 11.10 -15.64
C LEU A 7 -6.32 12.26 -14.85
N GLN A 8 -7.17 13.06 -15.50
CA GLN A 8 -7.84 14.19 -14.85
C GLN A 8 -8.89 13.71 -13.86
N GLY A 9 -9.62 12.63 -14.18
CA GLY A 9 -10.51 11.97 -13.23
C GLY A 9 -9.74 11.48 -12.00
N LEU A 10 -8.58 10.84 -12.19
CA LEU A 10 -7.74 10.42 -11.06
C LEU A 10 -7.29 11.59 -10.19
N ALA A 11 -6.83 12.69 -10.78
CA ALA A 11 -6.44 13.89 -10.05
C ALA A 11 -7.59 14.46 -9.21
N LEU A 12 -8.80 14.54 -9.78
CA LEU A 12 -10.00 14.99 -9.10
C LEU A 12 -10.34 14.09 -7.91
N TRP A 13 -10.34 12.77 -8.10
CA TRP A 13 -10.60 11.82 -7.02
C TRP A 13 -9.55 11.91 -5.91
N ILE A 14 -8.26 12.04 -6.25
CA ILE A 14 -7.20 12.26 -5.25
C ILE A 14 -7.51 13.51 -4.43
N SER A 15 -7.85 14.63 -5.08
CA SER A 15 -8.23 15.88 -4.40
C SER A 15 -9.43 15.67 -3.45
N MET A 16 -10.46 14.95 -3.88
CA MET A 16 -11.62 14.62 -3.04
C MET A 16 -11.23 13.74 -1.85
N GLY A 17 -10.37 12.74 -2.06
CA GLY A 17 -9.88 11.87 -1.00
C GLY A 17 -9.08 12.62 0.06
N LEU A 18 -8.21 13.55 -0.36
CA LEU A 18 -7.47 14.44 0.54
C LEU A 18 -8.42 15.35 1.33
N SER A 19 -9.41 15.95 0.65
CA SER A 19 -10.41 16.81 1.28
C SER A 19 -11.23 16.07 2.34
N ARG A 20 -11.64 14.82 2.08
CA ARG A 20 -12.36 14.00 3.07
C ARG A 20 -11.52 13.70 4.31
N LYS A 21 -10.20 13.61 4.15
CA LYS A 21 -9.25 13.41 5.24
C LYS A 21 -8.83 14.70 5.95
N GLY A 22 -9.17 15.87 5.39
CA GLY A 22 -8.78 17.17 5.96
C GLY A 22 -7.27 17.44 5.90
N ILE A 23 -6.54 16.78 5.00
CA ILE A 23 -5.07 16.87 4.90
C ILE A 23 -4.63 17.44 3.56
N GLY A 24 -3.48 18.12 3.56
CA GLY A 24 -2.86 18.64 2.34
C GLY A 24 -2.14 17.55 1.53
N ALA A 25 -1.87 17.83 0.26
CA ALA A 25 -1.13 16.91 -0.62
C ALA A 25 0.31 16.64 -0.13
N GLU A 26 0.98 17.67 0.42
CA GLU A 26 2.32 17.54 0.98
C GLU A 26 2.35 16.65 2.22
N GLU A 27 1.47 16.93 3.19
CA GLU A 27 1.30 16.14 4.40
C GLU A 27 0.97 14.68 4.05
N PHE A 28 0.07 14.46 3.09
CA PHE A 28 -0.28 13.13 2.62
C PHE A 28 0.93 12.38 2.06
N ALA A 29 1.70 13.01 1.18
CA ALA A 29 2.87 12.39 0.57
C ALA A 29 3.94 12.03 1.62
N GLN A 30 4.14 12.89 2.62
CA GLN A 30 5.15 12.66 3.65
C GLN A 30 4.75 11.53 4.62
N ASN A 31 3.48 11.53 5.06
CA ASN A 31 3.02 10.68 6.17
C ASN A 31 2.40 9.35 5.72
N HIS A 32 1.82 9.29 4.52
CA HIS A 32 1.04 8.12 4.08
C HIS A 32 1.66 7.36 2.91
N LEU A 33 2.68 7.91 2.24
CA LEU A 33 3.33 7.26 1.11
C LEU A 33 4.79 6.89 1.39
N PRO A 34 5.27 5.78 0.81
CA PRO A 34 6.69 5.43 0.87
C PRO A 34 7.54 6.48 0.14
N PRO A 35 8.80 6.70 0.55
CA PRO A 35 9.70 7.71 -0.05
C PRO A 35 9.80 7.63 -1.57
N SER A 36 9.77 6.42 -2.13
CA SER A 36 9.83 6.17 -3.58
C SER A 36 8.65 6.73 -4.36
N SER A 37 7.49 6.91 -3.72
CA SER A 37 6.25 7.35 -4.36
C SER A 37 5.95 8.84 -4.17
N ARG A 38 6.64 9.53 -3.25
CA ARG A 38 6.34 10.93 -2.89
C ARG A 38 6.43 11.89 -4.08
N ARG A 39 7.53 11.81 -4.85
CA ARG A 39 7.70 12.67 -6.03
C ARG A 39 6.67 12.36 -7.12
N SER A 40 6.38 11.08 -7.32
CA SER A 40 5.42 10.62 -8.33
C SER A 40 3.99 11.02 -7.97
N PHE A 41 3.65 11.05 -6.67
CA PHE A 41 2.34 11.45 -6.18
C PHE A 41 1.93 12.83 -6.65
N TYR A 42 2.82 13.82 -6.65
CA TYR A 42 2.49 15.16 -7.16
C TYR A 42 2.13 15.16 -8.65
N ASN A 43 2.72 14.26 -9.44
CA ASN A 43 2.35 14.11 -10.84
C ASN A 43 1.00 13.40 -11.01
N TRP A 44 0.68 12.44 -10.12
CA TRP A 44 -0.64 11.78 -10.09
C TRP A 44 -1.74 12.75 -9.67
N ALA A 45 -1.51 13.51 -8.59
CA ALA A 45 -2.44 14.51 -8.07
C ALA A 45 -2.67 15.68 -9.04
N ALA A 46 -1.70 15.95 -9.93
CA ALA A 46 -1.83 16.95 -10.99
C ALA A 46 -2.32 16.36 -12.33
N GLY A 47 -2.64 15.07 -12.40
CA GLY A 47 -3.14 14.42 -13.63
C GLY A 47 -2.11 14.35 -14.76
N ARG A 48 -0.81 14.44 -14.45
CA ARG A 48 0.29 14.45 -15.44
C ARG A 48 0.71 13.06 -15.90
N ASN A 49 0.63 12.06 -15.03
CA ASN A 49 0.88 10.67 -15.37
C ASN A 49 0.04 9.70 -14.53
N ALA A 50 -0.09 8.47 -15.01
CA ALA A 50 -0.76 7.41 -14.27
C ALA A 50 0.21 6.78 -13.24
N PRO A 51 -0.29 6.39 -12.05
CA PRO A 51 0.49 5.56 -11.13
C PRO A 51 0.79 4.19 -11.77
N GLN A 52 1.97 3.67 -11.46
CA GLN A 52 2.35 2.31 -11.83
C GLN A 52 1.44 1.30 -11.11
N LYS A 53 1.17 0.14 -11.73
CA LYS A 53 0.28 -0.89 -11.15
C LYS A 53 0.68 -1.29 -9.72
N ALA A 54 1.98 -1.34 -9.42
CA ALA A 54 2.49 -1.65 -8.08
C ALA A 54 2.16 -0.56 -7.03
N ALA A 55 1.92 0.69 -7.45
CA ALA A 55 1.57 1.79 -6.58
C ALA A 55 0.06 1.92 -6.34
N HIS A 56 -0.79 1.22 -7.12
CA HIS A 56 -2.25 1.31 -6.97
C HIS A 56 -2.71 0.92 -5.57
N PRO A 57 -2.33 -0.25 -5.02
CA PRO A 57 -2.82 -0.67 -3.70
C PRO A 57 -2.35 0.26 -2.58
N ILE A 58 -1.13 0.80 -2.72
CA ILE A 58 -0.54 1.72 -1.74
C ILE A 58 -1.34 3.02 -1.68
N LEU A 59 -1.64 3.58 -2.87
CA LEU A 59 -2.43 4.81 -2.97
C LEU A 59 -3.87 4.59 -2.49
N GLU A 60 -4.49 3.48 -2.87
CA GLU A 60 -5.85 3.11 -2.46
C GLU A 60 -5.96 2.97 -0.94
N GLN A 61 -5.06 2.22 -0.33
CA GLN A 61 -5.02 2.05 1.12
C GLN A 61 -4.78 3.38 1.84
N ALA A 62 -3.81 4.18 1.36
CA ALA A 62 -3.47 5.46 1.95
C ALA A 62 -4.65 6.45 1.92
N LEU A 63 -5.45 6.45 0.84
CA LEU A 63 -6.63 7.32 0.70
C LEU A 63 -7.92 6.73 1.29
N GLY A 64 -7.91 5.51 1.81
CA GLY A 64 -9.11 4.83 2.31
C GLY A 64 -10.08 4.44 1.18
N TRP A 65 -9.55 4.14 0.00
CA TRP A 65 -10.31 3.73 -1.17
C TRP A 65 -10.51 2.21 -1.21
N LYS A 66 -11.49 1.78 -1.98
CA LYS A 66 -11.73 0.37 -2.27
C LYS A 66 -10.59 -0.20 -3.11
N PRO A 67 -10.23 -1.48 -2.92
CA PRO A 67 -9.28 -2.16 -3.79
C PRO A 67 -9.71 -2.09 -5.26
N GLY A 68 -8.81 -1.68 -6.14
CA GLY A 68 -9.05 -1.54 -7.58
C GLY A 68 -9.70 -0.22 -8.01
N ALA A 69 -9.97 0.71 -7.08
CA ALA A 69 -10.52 2.02 -7.40
C ALA A 69 -9.64 2.82 -8.37
N VAL A 70 -8.30 2.76 -8.24
CA VAL A 70 -7.39 3.48 -9.14
C VAL A 70 -7.50 2.94 -10.55
N HIS A 71 -7.58 1.61 -10.72
CA HIS A 71 -7.76 1.01 -12.03
C HIS A 71 -9.08 1.48 -12.65
N ARG A 72 -10.18 1.37 -11.89
CA ARG A 72 -11.51 1.77 -12.31
C ARG A 72 -11.58 3.24 -12.73
N ILE A 73 -11.01 4.14 -11.94
CA ILE A 73 -10.96 5.57 -12.27
C ILE A 73 -10.22 5.82 -13.59
N LEU A 74 -9.16 5.07 -13.86
CA LEU A 74 -8.35 5.24 -15.06
C LEU A 74 -9.00 4.67 -16.32
N THR A 75 -9.85 3.64 -16.19
CA THR A 75 -10.44 2.90 -17.33
C THR A 75 -11.89 3.25 -17.61
N ASP A 76 -12.68 3.53 -16.58
CA ASP A 76 -14.12 3.63 -16.71
C ASP A 76 -14.52 5.07 -17.08
N GLY A 77 -15.49 5.21 -17.98
CA GLY A 77 -16.00 6.53 -18.40
C GLY A 77 -16.85 7.23 -17.35
N PHE A 78 -17.34 6.48 -16.34
CA PHE A 78 -18.16 6.99 -15.26
C PHE A 78 -17.84 6.26 -13.96
N VAL A 79 -17.41 7.00 -12.94
CA VAL A 79 -17.07 6.48 -11.62
C VAL A 79 -17.80 7.28 -10.56
N THR A 80 -18.39 6.61 -9.58
CA THR A 80 -19.13 7.25 -8.48
C THR A 80 -18.38 7.16 -7.15
N GLU A 81 -18.81 7.95 -6.16
CA GLU A 81 -18.21 7.89 -4.81
C GLU A 81 -18.31 6.51 -4.18
N GLN A 82 -19.40 5.78 -4.46
CA GLN A 82 -19.62 4.44 -3.94
C GLN A 82 -18.64 3.42 -4.53
N ASP A 83 -18.07 3.71 -5.70
CA ASP A 83 -17.08 2.86 -6.35
C ASP A 83 -15.67 3.09 -5.78
N VAL A 84 -15.40 4.31 -5.30
CA VAL A 84 -14.06 4.74 -4.88
C VAL A 84 -13.87 4.61 -3.38
N PHE A 85 -14.79 5.13 -2.57
CA PHE A 85 -14.61 5.16 -1.12
C PHE A 85 -15.09 3.88 -0.46
N GLN A 86 -14.33 3.39 0.52
CA GLN A 86 -14.88 2.43 1.47
C GLN A 86 -16.04 3.13 2.18
N GLY A 87 -17.22 2.51 2.24
CA GLY A 87 -18.42 3.18 2.74
C GLY A 87 -18.17 3.77 4.13
N ASP A 88 -18.62 5.00 4.35
CA ASP A 88 -18.33 5.78 5.56
C ASP A 88 -18.53 4.94 6.82
N GLU A 89 -17.44 4.71 7.56
CA GLU A 89 -17.53 4.33 8.97
C GLU A 89 -18.40 5.35 9.72
N ASP A 90 -18.46 6.61 9.28
CA ASP A 90 -19.37 7.63 9.79
C ASP A 90 -20.85 7.36 9.49
N LYS A 91 -21.22 6.66 8.40
CA LYS A 91 -22.61 6.20 8.21
C LYS A 91 -22.92 5.01 9.11
N ALA A 92 -21.94 4.15 9.39
CA ALA A 92 -22.11 3.08 10.36
C ALA A 92 -22.18 3.62 11.80
N ALA A 93 -21.42 4.67 12.12
CA ALA A 93 -21.41 5.35 13.41
C ALA A 93 -22.66 6.24 13.60
N LYS A 94 -23.09 6.99 12.57
CA LYS A 94 -24.35 7.74 12.59
C LYS A 94 -25.56 6.83 12.71
N ARG A 95 -25.60 5.72 11.94
CA ARG A 95 -26.63 4.69 12.16
C ARG A 95 -26.54 4.14 13.58
N ALA A 96 -25.35 3.80 14.10
CA ALA A 96 -25.22 3.30 15.47
C ALA A 96 -25.70 4.31 16.54
N SER A 97 -25.52 5.61 16.33
CA SER A 97 -26.02 6.66 17.23
C SER A 97 -27.51 7.00 17.07
N GLU A 98 -28.11 6.58 15.95
CA GLU A 98 -29.53 6.77 15.63
C GLU A 98 -30.38 5.54 16.02
N LEU A 99 -29.73 4.42 16.40
CA LEU A 99 -30.40 3.21 16.87
C LEU A 99 -30.82 3.38 18.33
N SER A 100 -32.02 2.91 18.65
CA SER A 100 -32.44 2.72 20.04
C SER A 100 -31.62 1.63 20.73
N ASP A 101 -31.60 1.59 22.06
CA ASP A 101 -30.80 0.62 22.85
C ASP A 101 -31.08 -0.85 22.44
N GLU A 102 -32.33 -1.18 22.10
CA GLU A 102 -32.73 -2.53 21.64
C GLU A 102 -32.18 -2.87 20.24
N GLU A 103 -32.14 -1.89 19.34
CA GLU A 103 -31.60 -2.06 17.99
C GLU A 103 -30.07 -2.11 18.00
N LEU A 104 -29.43 -1.37 18.91
CA LEU A 104 -27.99 -1.43 19.14
C LEU A 104 -27.56 -2.81 19.64
N LEU A 105 -28.27 -3.37 20.62
CA LEU A 105 -28.02 -4.72 21.12
C LEU A 105 -28.19 -5.76 20.02
N SER A 106 -29.25 -5.65 19.22
CA SER A 106 -29.52 -6.56 18.09
C SER A 106 -28.42 -6.50 17.03
N GLU A 107 -27.93 -5.31 16.71
CA GLU A 107 -26.85 -5.10 15.74
C GLU A 107 -25.49 -5.58 16.30
N MET A 108 -25.21 -5.37 17.59
CA MET A 108 -24.03 -5.93 18.26
C MET A 108 -24.04 -7.46 18.22
N THR A 109 -25.17 -8.10 18.52
CA THR A 109 -25.32 -9.55 18.44
C THR A 109 -25.11 -10.05 17.01
N ARG A 110 -25.70 -9.37 16.00
CA ARG A 110 -25.48 -9.70 14.59
C ARG A 110 -24.01 -9.63 14.20
N ARG A 111 -23.28 -8.58 14.64
CA ARG A 111 -21.84 -8.44 14.37
C ARG A 111 -21.02 -9.52 15.08
N MET A 112 -21.31 -9.83 16.34
CA MET A 112 -20.60 -10.90 17.07
C MET A 112 -20.76 -12.26 16.38
N LEU A 113 -21.96 -12.59 15.91
CA LEU A 113 -22.20 -13.83 15.16
C LEU A 113 -21.42 -13.85 13.83
N PHE A 114 -21.42 -12.75 13.09
CA PHE A 114 -20.66 -12.64 11.84
C PHE A 114 -19.15 -12.82 12.04
N TYR A 115 -18.57 -12.24 13.09
CA TYR A 115 -17.15 -12.41 13.40
C TYR A 115 -16.81 -13.80 13.92
N ARG A 116 -17.73 -14.43 14.67
CA ARG A 116 -17.61 -15.83 15.09
C ARG A 116 -17.56 -16.77 13.88
N ASP A 117 -18.50 -16.62 12.95
CA ASP A 117 -18.56 -17.46 11.75
C ASP A 117 -17.29 -17.31 10.89
N LYS A 118 -16.73 -16.09 10.83
CA LYS A 118 -15.45 -15.85 10.15
C LYS A 118 -14.24 -16.48 10.87
N ALA A 119 -14.24 -16.50 12.20
CA ALA A 119 -13.20 -17.15 12.99
C ALA A 119 -13.24 -18.68 12.82
N GLU A 120 -14.43 -19.28 12.82
CA GLU A 120 -14.60 -20.72 12.59
C GLU A 120 -14.14 -21.15 11.17
N VAL A 121 -14.35 -20.31 10.15
CA VAL A 121 -13.82 -20.55 8.80
C VAL A 121 -12.29 -20.43 8.73
N ALA A 122 -11.69 -19.51 9.51
CA ALA A 122 -10.24 -19.38 9.61
C ALA A 122 -9.60 -20.62 10.26
N ASP A 123 -10.17 -21.15 11.33
CA ASP A 123 -9.69 -22.37 12.00
C ASP A 123 -9.86 -23.63 11.12
N ALA A 124 -10.95 -23.74 10.36
CA ALA A 124 -11.16 -24.85 9.42
C ALA A 124 -10.17 -24.85 8.24
N SER A 125 -9.53 -23.70 7.93
CA SER A 125 -8.56 -23.57 6.86
C SER A 125 -7.13 -23.95 7.27
N VAL A 126 -6.82 -23.98 8.58
CA VAL A 126 -5.49 -24.33 9.10
C VAL A 126 -5.25 -25.85 9.12
N ILE A 127 -6.30 -26.67 9.14
CA ILE A 127 -6.20 -28.14 9.31
C ILE A 127 -5.99 -28.90 7.97
N LYS A 128 -5.90 -28.22 6.82
CA LYS A 128 -5.79 -28.87 5.49
C LYS A 128 -4.38 -28.93 4.89
N ILE A 129 -3.33 -28.74 5.69
CA ILE A 129 -1.94 -28.92 5.24
C ILE A 129 -1.27 -29.98 6.10
N ASP A 130 -1.67 -31.26 5.99
CA ASP A 130 -0.80 -32.39 6.41
C ASP A 130 -1.32 -33.80 6.04
N ALA A 131 -2.24 -33.92 5.07
CA ALA A 131 -2.85 -35.23 4.74
C ALA A 131 -2.52 -35.78 3.35
N THR A 132 -1.44 -35.33 2.69
CA THR A 132 -1.03 -35.86 1.37
C THR A 132 0.49 -35.93 1.18
N LEU A 133 1.19 -36.71 2.01
CA LEU A 133 2.56 -37.17 1.71
C LEU A 133 2.65 -38.71 1.73
N HIS A 134 2.24 -39.26 0.58
CA HIS A 134 2.68 -40.49 -0.10
C HIS A 134 3.13 -41.71 0.73
N GLU A 135 2.29 -42.74 0.68
CA GLU A 135 2.71 -44.15 0.76
C GLU A 135 3.67 -44.49 -0.40
N GLY A 136 4.86 -45.00 -0.07
CA GLY A 136 5.84 -45.42 -1.07
C GLY A 136 6.99 -46.23 -0.46
N LYS A 137 6.77 -47.54 -0.32
CA LYS A 137 7.70 -48.70 -0.19
C LYS A 137 9.06 -48.54 0.53
N PRO A 138 9.39 -49.46 1.48
CA PRO A 138 10.74 -49.60 2.00
C PRO A 138 11.55 -50.54 1.10
N GLU A 139 12.62 -50.03 0.48
CA GLU A 139 13.72 -50.89 0.04
C GLU A 139 15.02 -50.47 0.72
N SER A 140 15.44 -51.35 1.62
CA SER A 140 16.72 -51.34 2.32
C SER A 140 17.80 -51.90 1.40
N LYS A 141 18.86 -51.11 1.16
CA LYS A 141 20.21 -51.63 0.91
C LYS A 141 21.25 -50.79 1.64
N SER A 142 22.21 -51.51 2.20
CA SER A 142 23.22 -51.13 3.18
C SER A 142 24.59 -50.84 2.54
N ALA A 143 25.39 -50.03 3.26
CA ALA A 143 26.83 -49.75 3.12
C ALA A 143 27.24 -49.00 1.83
N ASP A 144 28.24 -48.13 1.79
CA ASP A 144 29.49 -48.10 2.54
C ASP A 144 30.10 -46.69 2.47
N LYS A 145 30.77 -46.31 3.56
CA LYS A 145 31.94 -45.41 3.68
C LYS A 145 32.01 -44.00 3.04
N GLN A 146 32.55 -43.14 3.92
CA GLN A 146 33.52 -42.05 3.71
C GLN A 146 32.99 -40.61 3.56
N ASN A 147 33.07 -39.93 4.71
CA ASN A 147 33.28 -38.48 4.86
C ASN A 147 34.28 -37.94 3.84
N HIS A 148 33.87 -36.96 3.04
CA HIS A 148 34.70 -35.82 2.69
C HIS A 148 33.86 -34.55 2.80
N GLY A 149 33.98 -33.89 3.94
CA GLY A 149 33.46 -32.54 4.14
C GLY A 149 34.18 -31.59 3.19
N THR A 150 33.44 -31.02 2.24
CA THR A 150 33.89 -29.83 1.52
C THR A 150 33.30 -28.62 2.25
N VAL A 151 34.13 -28.04 3.11
CA VAL A 151 33.89 -26.78 3.79
C VAL A 151 33.98 -25.67 2.75
N THR A 152 32.86 -25.04 2.40
CA THR A 152 32.89 -23.78 1.64
C THR A 152 33.09 -22.63 2.61
N ALA A 153 34.15 -21.85 2.40
CA ALA A 153 34.68 -20.90 3.36
C ALA A 153 33.80 -19.65 3.54
N LEU A 154 33.63 -19.27 4.81
CA LEU A 154 33.26 -17.93 5.26
C LEU A 154 34.31 -16.90 4.80
N GLY A 155 33.90 -15.92 4.01
CA GLY A 155 34.70 -14.73 3.67
C GLY A 155 34.05 -13.97 2.51
N THR A 156 33.84 -12.65 2.53
CA THR A 156 34.62 -11.60 3.19
C THR A 156 33.78 -10.32 3.35
N ARG A 157 33.99 -9.67 4.51
CA ARG A 157 33.92 -8.23 4.81
C ARG A 157 32.99 -7.35 3.96
N ARG A 158 31.94 -6.85 4.62
CA ARG A 158 31.25 -5.59 4.29
C ARG A 158 32.30 -4.49 4.08
N LYS A 159 32.36 -3.91 2.87
CA LYS A 159 32.88 -2.55 2.70
C LYS A 159 31.69 -1.59 2.83
N ALA A 160 31.74 -0.72 3.84
CA ALA A 160 30.84 0.41 3.97
C ALA A 160 31.04 1.36 2.77
N PRO A 161 29.98 1.97 2.21
CA PRO A 161 30.15 3.05 1.25
C PRO A 161 30.81 4.25 1.95
N GLN A 162 31.97 4.66 1.44
CA GLN A 162 32.62 5.91 1.84
C GLN A 162 31.84 7.06 1.22
N TYR A 163 31.28 7.94 2.05
CA TYR A 163 30.74 9.21 1.60
C TYR A 163 31.92 10.11 1.21
N LEU A 164 32.15 10.25 -0.11
CA LEU A 164 32.94 11.34 -0.66
C LEU A 164 32.10 12.61 -0.51
N ALA A 165 32.49 13.48 0.42
CA ALA A 165 31.95 14.83 0.51
C ALA A 165 32.33 15.58 -0.78
N ALA A 166 31.35 15.84 -1.63
CA ALA A 166 31.51 16.80 -2.71
C ALA A 166 31.76 18.16 -2.05
N ARG A 167 32.99 18.67 -2.18
CA ARG A 167 33.31 20.08 -1.94
C ARG A 167 32.45 20.90 -2.92
N THR A 168 31.39 21.51 -2.41
CA THR A 168 30.78 22.64 -3.09
C THR A 168 31.70 23.83 -2.85
N GLU A 169 32.51 24.15 -3.86
CA GLU A 169 33.12 25.46 -3.99
C GLU A 169 31.99 26.49 -4.01
N ILE A 170 31.96 27.35 -3.00
CA ILE A 170 31.08 28.52 -2.96
C ILE A 170 31.72 29.51 -3.92
N PRO A 171 31.06 29.93 -5.01
CA PRO A 171 31.51 31.12 -5.72
C PRO A 171 31.23 32.32 -4.80
N SER A 172 32.28 32.76 -4.11
CA SER A 172 32.36 34.10 -3.57
C SER A 172 32.51 35.05 -4.75
N ASP A 173 31.43 35.70 -5.16
CA ASP A 173 31.58 37.05 -5.69
C ASP A 173 30.33 37.88 -5.40
N SER A 174 30.54 38.91 -4.59
CA SER A 174 29.65 40.05 -4.47
C SER A 174 30.43 41.26 -4.96
N SER A 175 29.80 42.07 -5.79
CA SER A 175 29.56 43.46 -5.38
C SER A 175 28.22 43.92 -5.96
N LEU A 176 27.31 44.28 -5.05
CA LEU A 176 26.23 45.20 -5.34
C LEU A 176 26.88 46.58 -5.45
N ASP A 177 26.98 47.08 -6.67
CA ASP A 177 27.32 48.47 -6.97
C ASP A 177 26.05 49.31 -6.73
N ASP A 178 25.98 49.92 -5.54
CA ASP A 178 25.10 51.04 -5.25
C ASP A 178 25.73 52.29 -5.88
N SER A 179 25.19 52.71 -7.03
CA SER A 179 25.43 54.04 -7.58
C SER A 179 24.08 54.73 -7.79
N ASP A 180 23.64 55.43 -6.74
CA ASP A 180 22.74 56.57 -6.81
C ASP A 180 23.55 57.79 -7.30
N GLU A 181 23.24 58.30 -8.50
CA GLU A 181 23.27 59.73 -8.85
C GLU A 181 22.47 60.01 -10.14
#